data_AF-A0A3D5KU46-F1
#
_entry.id   AF-A0A3D5KU46-F1
#
_cell.length_a   1.000
_cell.length_b   1.000
_cell.length_c   1.000
_cell.angle_alpha   90.00
_cell.angle_beta   90.00
_cell.angle_gamma   90.00
#
_symmetry.space_group_name_H-M   'P 1'
#
loop_
_entity.id
_entity.type
_entity.pdbx_description
1 polymer ?
#
loop_
_entity_poly.entity_id
_entity_poly.type
_entity_poly.pdbx_seq_one_letter_code
_entity_poly.pdbx_strand_id
1 'polypeptide(L)'
;MFGTLISTDKQGNVKINDKYFHLCPELVAVLNDKNLGGPVIRYIINVYDRKSVYRHFPIDIRKEEVCMAIWDKKENPRLSHELVQKAISLYEYVQYDPLIEQYNAMVAKNKKIIEVFNTIQVTEANISQVNKWSAEMQKSTEGLEKLRERIQAEEEEREIMGGGSDSLSYIEERLIRRQKEMNG
;
A
#
# COMPACT_ATOMS: atom_id res chain seq x y z
N MET A 1 11.15 9.89 -4.53
CA MET A 1 10.18 8.87 -4.08
C MET A 1 8.91 9.64 -3.81
N PHE A 2 7.80 9.23 -4.43
CA PHE A 2 6.59 10.02 -4.66
C PHE A 2 6.15 10.85 -3.45
N GLY A 3 5.85 12.13 -3.64
CA GLY A 3 4.93 12.81 -2.73
C GLY A 3 3.63 12.01 -2.65
N THR A 4 2.86 12.15 -1.58
CA THR A 4 1.53 11.53 -1.52
C THR A 4 0.73 12.04 -2.72
N LEU A 5 0.56 11.21 -3.77
CA LEU A 5 -0.10 11.63 -5.01
C LEU A 5 -1.50 12.15 -4.69
N ILE A 6 -2.11 11.56 -3.66
CA ILE A 6 -3.44 11.91 -3.20
C ILE A 6 -3.49 11.80 -1.67
N SER A 7 -3.80 12.90 -0.99
CA SER A 7 -3.88 12.91 0.48
C SER A 7 -5.16 12.23 0.95
N THR A 8 -5.05 11.32 1.91
CA THR A 8 -6.18 10.75 2.65
C THR A 8 -6.33 11.46 3.99
N ASP A 9 -7.57 11.73 4.41
CA ASP A 9 -7.81 12.15 5.79
C ASP A 9 -7.75 10.95 6.76
N LYS A 10 -7.86 11.21 8.07
CA LYS A 10 -7.83 10.16 9.11
C LYS A 10 -8.96 9.13 8.99
N GLN A 11 -9.96 9.38 8.14
CA GLN A 11 -11.11 8.53 7.88
C GLN A 11 -10.97 7.77 6.55
N GLY A 12 -9.84 7.91 5.85
CA GLY A 12 -9.60 7.29 4.55
C GLY A 12 -10.32 7.97 3.39
N ASN A 13 -10.91 9.16 3.61
CA ASN A 13 -11.45 9.95 2.51
C ASN A 13 -10.32 10.57 1.72
N VAL A 14 -10.41 10.41 0.41
CA VAL A 14 -9.41 10.85 -0.54
C VAL A 14 -9.70 12.31 -0.92
N LYS A 15 -8.79 13.21 -0.56
CA LYS A 15 -8.73 14.57 -1.09
C LYS A 15 -7.86 14.54 -2.33
N ILE A 16 -8.51 14.49 -3.50
CA ILE A 16 -7.88 14.59 -4.81
C ILE A 16 -7.24 15.98 -4.91
N ASN A 17 -5.93 16.08 -4.63
CA ASN A 17 -5.16 17.27 -4.93
C ASN A 17 -4.73 17.20 -6.40
N ASP A 18 -5.29 18.09 -7.22
CA ASP A 18 -5.24 18.05 -8.69
C ASP A 18 -3.83 17.96 -9.32
N LYS A 19 -2.78 18.45 -8.64
CA LYS A 19 -1.45 18.61 -9.26
C LYS A 19 -0.85 17.30 -9.81
N TYR A 20 -1.08 16.16 -9.17
CA TYR A 20 -0.44 14.89 -9.54
C TYR A 20 -1.41 13.79 -9.96
N PHE A 21 -2.72 13.97 -9.71
CA PHE A 21 -3.74 13.01 -10.13
C PHE A 21 -3.74 12.83 -11.66
N HIS A 22 -3.52 13.90 -12.41
CA HIS A 22 -3.42 13.88 -13.87
C HIS A 22 -2.20 13.11 -14.42
N LEU A 23 -1.18 12.83 -13.58
CA LEU A 23 -0.03 12.01 -13.99
C LEU A 23 -0.37 10.51 -14.06
N CYS A 24 -1.54 10.12 -13.54
CA CYS A 24 -2.06 8.75 -13.61
C CYS A 24 -3.34 8.71 -14.47
N PRO A 25 -3.23 8.70 -15.81
CA PRO A 25 -4.40 8.80 -16.70
C PRO A 25 -5.41 7.67 -16.50
N GLU A 26 -4.97 6.51 -16.04
CA GLU A 26 -5.79 5.35 -15.71
C GLU A 26 -6.67 5.63 -14.47
N LEU A 27 -6.17 6.37 -13.47
CA LEU A 27 -7.01 6.84 -12.35
C LEU A 27 -8.04 7.86 -12.82
N VAL A 28 -7.66 8.75 -13.73
CA VAL A 28 -8.61 9.71 -14.35
C VAL A 28 -9.70 8.96 -15.12
N ALA A 29 -9.33 7.91 -15.88
CA ALA A 29 -10.29 7.09 -16.61
C ALA A 29 -11.28 6.38 -15.67
N VAL A 30 -10.80 5.82 -14.55
CA VAL A 30 -11.66 5.22 -13.52
C VAL A 30 -12.59 6.26 -12.87
N LEU A 31 -12.09 7.46 -12.61
CA LEU A 31 -12.89 8.54 -12.00
C LEU A 31 -14.01 9.01 -12.93
N ASN A 32 -13.73 9.12 -14.23
CA ASN A 32 -14.68 9.60 -15.24
C ASN A 32 -15.68 8.53 -15.69
N ASP A 33 -15.45 7.25 -15.37
CA ASP A 33 -16.38 6.18 -15.69
C ASP A 33 -17.65 6.24 -14.83
N LYS A 34 -18.82 6.17 -15.47
CA LYS A 34 -20.14 6.32 -14.83
C LYS A 34 -20.43 5.24 -13.78
N ASN A 35 -19.82 4.06 -13.88
CA ASN A 35 -20.08 2.91 -13.03
C ASN A 35 -19.02 2.73 -11.92
N LEU A 36 -17.86 3.37 -12.04
CA LEU A 36 -16.73 3.21 -11.10
C LEU A 36 -16.63 4.41 -10.14
N GLY A 37 -16.13 5.54 -10.63
CA GLY A 37 -16.07 6.81 -9.93
C GLY A 37 -15.21 6.82 -8.65
N GLY A 38 -15.48 7.80 -7.79
CA GLY A 38 -14.73 8.08 -6.57
C GLY A 38 -14.58 6.91 -5.57
N PRO A 39 -15.59 6.04 -5.34
CA PRO A 39 -15.42 4.88 -4.47
C PRO A 39 -14.30 3.93 -4.90
N VAL A 40 -14.15 3.69 -6.21
CA VAL A 40 -13.10 2.82 -6.73
C VAL A 40 -11.73 3.47 -6.59
N ILE A 41 -11.62 4.78 -6.83
CA ILE A 41 -10.40 5.55 -6.55
C ILE A 41 -10.00 5.45 -5.07
N ARG A 42 -10.97 5.61 -4.16
CA ARG A 42 -10.74 5.42 -2.72
C ARG A 42 -10.20 4.05 -2.39
N TYR A 43 -10.71 3.00 -3.03
CA TYR A 43 -10.20 1.65 -2.85
C TYR A 43 -8.75 1.52 -3.31
N ILE A 44 -8.43 1.98 -4.54
CA ILE A 44 -7.07 1.86 -5.07
C ILE A 44 -6.07 2.54 -4.14
N ILE A 45 -6.38 3.76 -3.69
CA ILE A 45 -5.48 4.52 -2.82
C ILE A 45 -5.37 3.84 -1.45
N ASN A 46 -6.47 3.50 -0.79
CA ASN A 46 -6.40 2.90 0.54
C ASN A 46 -5.77 1.49 0.54
N VAL A 47 -5.80 0.75 -0.57
CA VAL A 47 -5.13 -0.56 -0.65
C VAL A 47 -3.65 -0.43 -1.02
N TYR A 48 -3.33 0.41 -2.01
CA TYR A 48 -2.03 0.37 -2.67
C TYR A 48 -1.12 1.55 -2.32
N ASP A 49 -1.65 2.66 -1.81
CA ASP A 49 -0.83 3.79 -1.36
C ASP A 49 0.07 3.40 -0.19
N ARG A 50 1.31 3.87 -0.21
CA ARG A 50 2.30 3.57 0.84
C ARG A 50 1.95 4.24 2.17
N LYS A 51 1.28 5.39 2.15
CA LYS A 51 0.84 6.15 3.33
C LYS A 51 -0.60 5.80 3.76
N SER A 52 -1.20 4.77 3.18
CA SER A 52 -2.51 4.30 3.60
C SER A 52 -2.50 3.90 5.09
N VAL A 53 -3.56 4.30 5.81
CA VAL A 53 -3.78 3.86 7.20
C VAL A 53 -3.94 2.34 7.32
N TYR A 54 -4.30 1.65 6.23
CA TYR A 54 -4.44 0.20 6.16
C TYR A 54 -3.14 -0.53 5.80
N ARG A 55 -2.02 0.18 5.63
CA ARG A 55 -0.75 -0.42 5.16
C ARG A 55 -0.19 -1.49 6.11
N HIS A 56 -0.53 -1.42 7.39
CA HIS A 56 -0.11 -2.40 8.39
C HIS A 56 -0.75 -3.79 8.20
N PHE A 57 -1.86 -3.89 7.45
CA PHE A 57 -2.49 -5.16 7.15
C PHE A 57 -1.80 -5.90 5.99
N PRO A 58 -1.74 -7.25 6.04
CA PRO A 58 -1.49 -8.10 4.88
C PRO A 58 -2.42 -7.75 3.70
N ILE A 59 -1.94 -7.88 2.46
CA ILE A 59 -2.65 -7.36 1.27
C ILE A 59 -4.06 -7.91 1.09
N ASP A 60 -4.29 -9.18 1.43
CA ASP A 60 -5.60 -9.83 1.35
C ASP A 60 -6.57 -9.26 2.38
N ILE A 61 -6.16 -9.19 3.65
CA ILE A 61 -6.94 -8.57 4.73
C ILE A 61 -7.19 -7.09 4.41
N ARG A 62 -6.17 -6.39 3.91
CA ARG A 62 -6.26 -4.98 3.53
C ARG A 62 -7.35 -4.75 2.50
N LYS A 63 -7.43 -5.60 1.46
CA LYS A 63 -8.46 -5.49 0.42
C LYS A 63 -9.86 -5.68 0.99
N GLU A 64 -10.03 -6.64 1.90
CA GLU A 64 -11.32 -6.90 2.56
C GLU A 64 -11.73 -5.72 3.46
N GLU A 65 -10.83 -5.26 4.33
CA GLU A 65 -11.09 -4.14 5.26
C GLU A 65 -11.45 -2.85 4.51
N VAL A 66 -10.73 -2.55 3.43
CA VAL A 66 -11.02 -1.37 2.61
C VAL A 66 -12.33 -1.55 1.83
N CYS A 67 -12.65 -2.75 1.34
CA CYS A 67 -13.94 -3.01 0.71
C CYS A 67 -15.10 -2.82 1.69
N MET A 68 -14.95 -3.34 2.92
CA MET A 68 -15.93 -3.17 4.00
C MET A 68 -16.11 -1.69 4.33
N ALA A 69 -15.02 -0.93 4.47
CA ALA A 69 -15.08 0.49 4.78
C ALA A 69 -15.79 1.34 3.70
N ILE A 70 -15.68 0.98 2.42
CA ILE A 70 -16.21 1.78 1.31
C ILE A 70 -17.64 1.32 0.90
N TRP A 71 -17.91 0.01 0.94
CA TRP A 71 -19.13 -0.58 0.38
C TRP A 71 -19.89 -1.50 1.31
N ASP A 72 -19.42 -1.69 2.55
CA ASP A 72 -20.00 -2.63 3.52
C ASP A 72 -20.09 -4.07 2.98
N LYS A 73 -19.09 -4.47 2.20
CA LYS A 73 -18.97 -5.79 1.57
C LYS A 73 -17.51 -6.24 1.56
N LYS A 74 -17.27 -7.55 1.66
CA LYS A 74 -15.92 -8.13 1.60
C LYS A 74 -15.25 -7.99 0.22
N GLU A 75 -16.07 -7.98 -0.82
CA GLU A 75 -15.61 -7.85 -2.20
C GLU A 75 -16.56 -6.97 -3.00
N ASN A 76 -16.05 -6.41 -4.10
CA ASN A 76 -16.86 -5.62 -5.02
C ASN A 76 -16.55 -6.03 -6.47
N PRO A 77 -17.55 -6.48 -7.25
CA PRO A 77 -17.34 -6.95 -8.62
C PRO A 77 -16.78 -5.85 -9.54
N ARG A 78 -17.02 -4.56 -9.23
CA ARG A 78 -16.46 -3.43 -9.99
C ARG A 78 -14.93 -3.41 -9.98
N LEU A 79 -14.30 -4.05 -9.00
CA LEU A 79 -12.85 -4.12 -8.90
C LEU A 79 -12.23 -5.01 -9.98
N SER A 80 -13.00 -5.92 -10.57
CA SER A 80 -12.55 -6.77 -11.68
C SER A 80 -12.55 -6.05 -13.05
N HIS A 81 -13.08 -4.82 -13.10
CA HIS A 81 -13.18 -4.06 -14.34
C HIS A 81 -11.79 -3.71 -14.90
N GLU A 82 -11.63 -3.80 -16.22
CA GLU A 82 -10.31 -3.65 -16.88
C GLU A 82 -9.63 -2.31 -16.57
N LEU A 83 -10.39 -1.20 -16.61
CA LEU A 83 -9.89 0.12 -16.23
C LEU A 83 -9.33 0.15 -14.80
N VAL A 84 -9.96 -0.58 -13.88
CA VAL A 84 -9.53 -0.65 -12.47
C VAL A 84 -8.25 -1.44 -12.36
N GLN A 85 -8.15 -2.58 -13.06
CA GLN A 85 -6.93 -3.39 -13.08
C GLN A 85 -5.74 -2.60 -13.66
N LYS A 86 -5.95 -1.87 -14.76
CA LYS A 86 -4.94 -0.98 -15.35
C LYS A 86 -4.52 0.13 -14.38
N ALA A 87 -5.49 0.76 -13.72
CA ALA A 87 -5.21 1.81 -12.73
C ALA A 87 -4.44 1.27 -11.52
N ILE A 88 -4.79 0.08 -11.03
CA ILE A 88 -4.06 -0.59 -9.95
C ILE A 88 -2.62 -0.85 -10.38
N SER A 89 -2.39 -1.49 -11.54
CA SER A 89 -1.05 -1.82 -12.01
C SER A 89 -0.18 -0.58 -12.19
N LEU A 90 -0.72 0.50 -12.75
CA LEU A 90 0.03 1.74 -12.84
C LEU A 90 0.30 2.31 -11.45
N TYR A 91 -0.71 2.38 -10.59
CA TYR A 91 -0.54 2.98 -9.27
C TYR A 91 0.49 2.23 -8.42
N GLU A 92 0.47 0.90 -8.42
CA GLU A 92 1.48 0.07 -7.74
C GLU A 92 2.88 0.34 -8.29
N TYR A 93 3.03 0.43 -9.61
CA TYR A 93 4.31 0.78 -10.24
C TYR A 93 4.81 2.18 -9.80
N VAL A 94 3.89 3.14 -9.75
CA VAL A 94 4.13 4.52 -9.34
C VAL A 94 4.12 4.66 -7.81
N GLN A 95 3.97 3.60 -7.03
CA GLN A 95 4.14 3.63 -5.58
C GLN A 95 5.26 2.67 -5.13
N TYR A 96 5.95 2.04 -6.09
CA TYR A 96 6.98 1.06 -5.80
C TYR A 96 8.10 1.68 -4.97
N ASP A 97 8.38 1.02 -3.86
CA ASP A 97 9.43 1.38 -2.91
C ASP A 97 10.05 0.08 -2.39
N PRO A 98 11.35 -0.16 -2.63
CA PRO A 98 12.03 -1.38 -2.21
C PRO A 98 11.91 -1.69 -0.70
N LEU A 99 11.93 -0.67 0.16
CA LEU A 99 11.82 -0.87 1.61
C LEU A 99 10.39 -1.23 2.01
N ILE A 100 9.40 -0.61 1.37
CA ILE A 100 7.99 -0.96 1.56
C ILE A 100 7.70 -2.38 1.06
N GLU A 101 8.28 -2.79 -0.06
CA GLU A 101 8.12 -4.15 -0.57
C GLU A 101 8.78 -5.19 0.33
N GLN A 102 9.95 -4.86 0.89
CA GLN A 102 10.58 -5.68 1.91
C GLN A 102 9.68 -5.81 3.16
N TYR A 103 9.06 -4.71 3.60
CA TYR A 103 8.14 -4.70 4.73
C TYR A 103 6.91 -5.58 4.46
N ASN A 104 6.26 -5.40 3.30
CA ASN A 104 5.12 -6.20 2.87
C ASN A 104 5.46 -7.71 2.86
N ALA A 105 6.63 -8.07 2.34
CA ALA A 105 7.07 -9.46 2.30
C ALA A 105 7.28 -10.05 3.70
N MET A 106 7.79 -9.26 4.64
CA MET A 106 7.94 -9.67 6.05
C MET A 106 6.58 -9.82 6.74
N VAL A 107 5.66 -8.88 6.56
CA VAL A 107 4.28 -8.98 7.09
C VAL A 107 3.60 -10.26 6.60
N ALA A 108 3.68 -10.55 5.30
CA ALA A 108 3.07 -11.74 4.71
C ALA A 108 3.69 -13.05 5.25
N LYS A 109 5.00 -13.08 5.48
CA LYS A 109 5.67 -14.22 6.11
C LYS A 109 5.27 -14.39 7.57
N ASN A 110 5.20 -13.31 8.33
CA ASN A 110 4.81 -13.35 9.74
C ASN A 110 3.37 -13.86 9.91
N LYS A 111 2.44 -13.44 9.02
CA LYS A 111 1.09 -14.00 8.98
C LYS A 111 1.11 -15.53 8.89
N LYS A 112 1.85 -16.09 7.93
CA LYS A 112 1.96 -17.55 7.75
C LYS A 112 2.58 -18.25 8.96
N ILE A 113 3.58 -17.65 9.59
CA ILE A 113 4.20 -18.18 10.80
C ILE A 113 3.18 -18.22 11.95
N ILE A 114 2.42 -17.14 12.14
CA ILE A 114 1.36 -17.06 13.17
C ILE A 114 0.27 -18.09 12.91
N GLU A 115 -0.17 -18.24 11.66
CA GLU A 115 -1.16 -19.25 11.27
C GLU A 115 -0.68 -20.67 11.63
N VAL A 116 0.57 -21.01 11.29
CA VAL A 116 1.15 -22.30 11.66
C VAL A 116 1.26 -22.42 13.18
N PHE A 117 1.77 -21.41 13.87
CA PHE A 117 1.96 -21.43 15.32
C PHE A 117 0.65 -21.66 16.08
N ASN A 118 -0.45 -21.06 15.60
CA ASN A 118 -1.79 -21.23 16.18
C ASN A 118 -2.35 -22.66 16.04
N THR A 119 -1.82 -23.48 15.12
CA THR A 119 -2.25 -24.88 14.97
C THR A 119 -1.54 -25.84 15.94
N ILE A 120 -0.50 -25.38 16.62
CA ILE A 120 0.36 -26.23 17.44
C ILE A 120 -0.27 -26.44 18.82
N GLN A 121 -0.58 -27.68 19.16
CA GLN A 121 -0.96 -28.05 20.52
C GLN A 121 0.28 -28.18 21.40
N VAL A 122 0.29 -27.47 22.53
CA VAL A 122 1.39 -27.52 23.50
C VAL A 122 1.25 -28.78 24.36
N THR A 123 2.33 -29.54 24.44
CA THR A 123 2.47 -30.77 25.24
C THR A 123 3.79 -30.72 26.00
N GLU A 124 3.94 -31.52 27.05
CA GLU A 124 5.20 -31.60 27.80
C GLU A 124 6.40 -31.97 26.90
N ALA A 125 6.16 -32.79 25.87
CA ALA A 125 7.20 -33.24 24.94
C ALA A 125 7.69 -32.12 23.99
N ASN A 126 6.86 -31.11 23.68
CA ASN A 126 7.19 -30.08 22.70
C ASN A 126 7.30 -28.66 23.27
N ILE A 127 7.01 -28.44 24.55
CA ILE A 127 6.99 -27.11 25.18
C ILE A 127 8.30 -26.34 25.01
N SER A 128 9.44 -27.02 25.11
CA SER A 128 10.76 -26.41 24.91
C SER A 128 10.93 -25.91 23.46
N GLN A 129 10.43 -26.66 22.49
CA GLN A 129 10.50 -26.28 21.07
C GLN A 129 9.53 -25.14 20.76
N VAL A 130 8.32 -25.16 21.31
CA VAL A 130 7.34 -24.08 21.17
C VAL A 130 7.89 -22.77 21.75
N ASN A 131 8.55 -22.81 22.91
CA ASN A 131 9.18 -21.62 23.50
C ASN A 131 10.29 -21.05 22.60
N LYS A 132 11.09 -21.90 21.94
CA LYS A 132 12.10 -21.44 20.97
C LYS A 132 11.46 -20.75 19.78
N TRP A 133 10.43 -21.34 19.19
CA TRP A 133 9.69 -20.73 18.08
C TRP A 133 9.05 -19.40 18.49
N SER A 134 8.48 -19.31 19.69
CA SER A 134 7.93 -18.06 20.23
C SER A 134 8.99 -16.95 20.32
N ALA A 135 10.21 -17.28 20.77
CA ALA A 135 11.31 -16.31 20.84
C ALA A 135 11.81 -15.89 19.45
N GLU A 136 11.83 -16.80 18.48
CA GLU A 136 12.17 -16.48 17.08
C GLU A 136 11.11 -15.59 16.42
N MET A 137 9.82 -15.84 16.70
CA MET A 137 8.72 -14.98 16.26
C MET A 137 8.87 -13.57 16.82
N GLN A 138 9.21 -13.42 18.10
CA GLN A 138 9.44 -12.11 18.70
C GLN A 138 10.56 -11.35 17.99
N LYS A 139 11.71 -11.99 17.73
CA LYS A 139 12.81 -11.39 16.97
C LYS A 139 12.40 -10.97 15.56
N SER A 140 11.54 -11.75 14.92
CA SER A 140 11.00 -11.41 13.60
C SER A 140 10.11 -10.17 13.64
N THR A 141 9.26 -10.04 14.67
CA THR A 141 8.43 -8.86 14.92
C THR A 141 9.30 -7.62 15.21
N GLU A 142 10.33 -7.74 16.05
CA GLU A 142 11.28 -6.65 16.31
C GLU A 142 12.00 -6.20 15.03
N GLY A 143 12.35 -7.14 14.14
CA GLY A 143 12.91 -6.83 12.83
C GLY A 143 11.94 -6.05 11.93
N LEU A 144 10.65 -6.38 12.01
CA LEU A 144 9.59 -5.67 11.29
C LEU A 144 9.45 -4.22 11.79
N GLU A 145 9.48 -4.02 13.12
CA GLU A 145 9.40 -2.70 13.75
C GLU A 145 10.58 -1.82 13.34
N LYS A 146 11.80 -2.35 13.38
CA LYS A 146 13.00 -1.61 12.92
C LYS A 146 12.91 -1.20 11.44
N LEU A 147 12.35 -2.06 10.60
CA LEU A 147 12.17 -1.72 9.19
C LEU A 147 11.14 -0.59 9.03
N ARG A 148 10.05 -0.63 9.82
CA ARG A 148 9.05 0.45 9.86
C ARG A 148 9.65 1.77 10.34
N GLU A 149 10.43 1.75 11.41
CA GLU A 149 11.13 2.92 11.93
C GLU A 149 12.07 3.51 10.86
N ARG A 150 12.80 2.66 10.14
CA ARG A 150 13.67 3.11 9.04
C ARG A 150 12.89 3.76 7.91
N ILE A 151 11.74 3.20 7.53
CA ILE A 151 10.84 3.79 6.53
C ILE A 151 10.40 5.19 6.99
N GLN A 152 9.97 5.33 8.25
CA GLN A 152 9.54 6.61 8.82
C GLN A 152 10.67 7.63 8.89
N ALA A 153 11.86 7.22 9.34
CA ALA A 153 13.03 8.09 9.40
C ALA A 153 13.44 8.61 8.01
N GLU A 154 13.39 7.75 6.99
CA GLU A 154 13.68 8.16 5.60
C GLU A 154 12.62 9.13 5.07
N GLU A 155 11.35 8.99 5.48
CA GLU A 155 10.30 9.96 5.15
C GLU A 155 10.52 11.31 5.84
N GLU A 156 10.82 11.32 7.14
CA GLU A 156 11.09 12.54 7.92
C GLU A 156 12.33 13.28 7.40
N GLU A 157 13.42 12.55 7.10
CA GLU A 157 14.65 13.14 6.55
C GLU A 157 14.38 13.82 5.20
N ARG A 158 13.55 13.23 4.35
CA ARG A 158 13.15 13.81 3.06
C ARG A 158 12.27 15.05 3.23
N GLU A 159 11.38 15.08 4.22
CA GLU A 159 10.57 16.25 4.55
C GLU A 159 11.44 17.41 5.06
N ILE A 160 12.49 17.10 5.84
CA ILE A 160 13.43 18.10 6.39
C ILE A 160 14.40 18.64 5.34
N MET A 161 14.87 17.81 4.39
CA MET A 161 15.83 18.23 3.35
C MET A 161 15.27 19.20 2.30
N GLY A 162 14.08 19.76 2.49
CA GLY A 162 13.56 20.81 1.61
C GLY A 162 13.26 20.30 0.21
N GLY A 163 12.79 19.06 0.09
CA GLY A 163 11.97 18.66 -1.05
C GLY A 163 10.68 19.47 -1.02
N GLY A 164 10.75 20.72 -1.49
CA GLY A 164 9.56 21.49 -1.79
C GLY A 164 8.59 20.61 -2.58
N SER A 165 7.30 20.88 -2.41
CA SER A 165 6.16 20.17 -3.00
C SER A 165 6.19 19.95 -4.53
N ASP A 166 7.30 20.21 -5.23
CA ASP A 166 7.49 20.21 -6.68
C ASP A 166 8.72 19.41 -7.17
N SER A 167 9.47 18.67 -6.33
CA SER A 167 10.53 17.76 -6.83
C SER A 167 9.94 16.40 -7.27
N LEU A 168 9.62 16.31 -8.55
CA LEU A 168 9.15 15.09 -9.21
C LEU A 168 10.20 13.97 -9.02
N SER A 169 9.75 12.80 -8.59
CA SER A 169 10.56 11.59 -8.58
C SER A 169 10.99 11.19 -9.99
N TYR A 170 12.09 10.44 -10.12
CA TYR A 170 12.56 9.89 -11.40
C TYR A 170 11.46 9.19 -12.21
N ILE A 171 10.50 8.54 -11.54
CA ILE A 171 9.37 7.87 -12.20
C ILE A 171 8.33 8.88 -12.69
N GLU A 172 8.04 9.95 -11.93
CA GLU A 172 7.18 11.05 -12.39
C GLU A 172 7.81 11.81 -13.57
N GLU A 173 9.11 12.10 -13.53
CA GLU A 173 9.84 12.66 -14.67
C GLU A 173 9.74 11.76 -15.91
N ARG A 174 9.86 10.44 -15.72
CA ARG A 174 9.76 9.46 -16.80
C ARG A 174 8.33 9.33 -17.35
N LEU A 175 7.31 9.44 -16.50
CA LEU A 175 5.91 9.47 -16.92
C LEU A 175 5.59 10.75 -17.70
N ILE A 176 6.09 11.89 -17.22
CA ILE A 176 5.95 13.17 -17.92
C ILE A 176 6.65 13.13 -19.28
N ARG A 177 7.85 12.51 -19.38
CA ARG A 177 8.53 12.31 -20.67
C ARG A 177 7.72 11.43 -21.61
N ARG A 178 7.18 10.30 -21.16
CA ARG A 178 6.31 9.43 -21.98
C ARG A 178 5.05 10.15 -22.46
N GLN A 179 4.40 10.94 -21.60
CA GLN A 179 3.22 11.73 -22.01
C GLN A 179 3.56 12.78 -23.07
N LYS A 180 4.74 13.41 -22.99
CA LYS A 180 5.22 14.34 -24.01
C LYS A 180 5.52 13.65 -25.34
N GLU A 181 6.07 12.43 -25.31
CA GLU A 181 6.34 11.61 -26.50
C GLU A 181 5.07 11.08 -27.19
N MET A 182 3.97 10.92 -26.46
CA MET A 182 2.68 10.48 -27.03
C MET A 182 1.83 11.61 -27.61
N ASN A 183 2.06 12.86 -27.18
CA ASN A 183 1.26 14.03 -27.55
C ASN A 183 1.97 14.98 -28.54
N GLY A 184 3.20 14.67 -28.94
CA GLY A 184 3.97 15.38 -29.96
C GLY A 184 4.11 14.54 -31.22
#